data_AF-V5RJ45-F1
#
_entry.id   AF-V5RJ45-F1
#
_cell.length_a   1.000
_cell.length_b   1.000
_cell.length_c   1.000
_cell.angle_alpha   90.00
_cell.angle_beta   90.00
_cell.angle_gamma   90.00
#
_symmetry.space_group_name_H-M   'P 1'
#
loop_
_entity.id
_entity.type
_entity.pdbx_description
1 polymer ?
#
loop_
_entity_poly.entity_id
_entity_poly.type
_entity_poly.pdbx_seq_one_letter_code
_entity_poly.pdbx_strand_id
1 'polypeptide(L)'
;MNCSVCKIIITAEDKFLVDNIEGEIANYHTQCYIEKFGDIKQIEMLEYKKNIKKDKLNRFSAFNVLFLFMLVISIIVMAAYIIYSLVR
;
A
#
# COMPACT_ATOMS: atom_id res chain seq x y z
N MET A 1 6.31 -18.80 -9.24
CA MET A 1 7.00 -18.06 -10.32
C MET A 1 8.48 -18.09 -10.01
N ASN A 2 9.35 -18.43 -10.96
CA ASN A 2 10.78 -18.57 -10.71
C ASN A 2 11.55 -17.50 -11.47
N CYS A 3 12.62 -16.99 -10.88
CA CYS A 3 13.49 -16.04 -11.55
C CYS A 3 14.36 -16.73 -12.60
N SER A 4 14.39 -16.18 -13.81
CA SER A 4 15.12 -16.75 -14.95
C SER A 4 16.65 -16.56 -14.85
N VAL A 5 17.14 -15.78 -13.88
CA VAL A 5 18.58 -15.60 -13.60
C VAL A 5 19.04 -16.57 -12.50
N CYS A 6 18.48 -16.45 -11.29
CA CYS A 6 18.95 -17.22 -10.14
C CYS A 6 18.21 -18.54 -9.92
N LYS A 7 17.13 -18.81 -10.68
CA LYS A 7 16.26 -20.00 -10.57
C LYS A 7 15.55 -20.18 -9.22
N ILE A 8 15.67 -19.21 -8.32
CA ILE A 8 14.97 -19.18 -7.03
C ILE A 8 13.50 -18.78 -7.26
N ILE A 9 12.62 -19.31 -6.40
CA ILE A 9 11.20 -18.99 -6.38
C ILE A 9 11.03 -17.52 -5.95
N ILE A 10 10.33 -16.74 -6.76
CA ILE A 10 9.87 -15.40 -6.42
C ILE A 10 8.64 -15.55 -5.54
N THR A 11 8.70 -15.06 -4.31
CA THR A 11 7.55 -15.09 -3.39
C THR A 11 6.62 -13.91 -3.65
N ALA A 12 5.39 -13.96 -3.13
CA ALA A 12 4.40 -12.89 -3.31
C ALA A 12 4.83 -11.56 -2.62
N GLU A 13 5.78 -11.61 -1.70
CA GLU A 13 6.33 -10.43 -1.02
C GLU A 13 7.51 -9.80 -1.78
N ASP A 14 8.09 -10.54 -2.72
CA ASP A 14 9.25 -10.09 -3.49
C ASP A 14 8.85 -9.14 -4.62
N LYS A 15 9.67 -8.11 -4.82
CA LYS A 15 9.58 -7.26 -6.02
C LYS A 15 10.19 -8.02 -7.19
N PHE A 16 9.41 -8.18 -8.25
CA PHE A 16 9.85 -8.84 -9.47
C PHE A 16 9.50 -8.00 -10.71
N LEU A 17 10.20 -8.31 -11.79
CA LEU A 17 10.03 -7.73 -13.11
C LEU A 17 9.66 -8.85 -14.09
N VAL A 18 8.80 -8.51 -15.04
CA VAL A 18 8.45 -9.39 -16.15
C VAL A 18 8.94 -8.70 -17.40
N ASP A 19 9.69 -9.40 -18.23
CA ASP A 19 10.22 -8.87 -19.49
C ASP A 19 9.97 -9.88 -20.61
N ASN A 20 9.72 -9.37 -21.81
CA ASN A 20 9.52 -10.18 -23.00
C ASN A 20 10.76 -10.08 -23.88
N ILE A 21 11.61 -11.10 -23.80
CA ILE A 21 12.84 -11.17 -24.58
C ILE A 21 12.62 -12.22 -25.65
N GLU A 22 12.71 -11.81 -26.92
CA GLU A 22 12.60 -12.70 -28.09
C GLU A 22 11.28 -13.48 -28.20
N GLY A 23 10.19 -12.98 -27.60
CA GLY A 23 8.87 -13.63 -27.64
C GLY A 23 8.59 -14.54 -26.45
N GLU A 24 9.56 -14.73 -25.54
CA GLU A 24 9.38 -15.49 -24.30
C GLU A 24 9.18 -14.55 -23.10
N ILE A 25 8.10 -14.79 -22.36
CA ILE A 25 7.79 -14.05 -21.13
C ILE A 25 8.64 -14.64 -19.99
N ALA A 26 9.60 -13.85 -19.51
CA ALA A 26 10.51 -14.25 -18.45
C ALA A 26 10.32 -13.42 -17.17
N ASN A 27 10.36 -14.10 -16.02
CA ASN A 27 10.23 -13.46 -14.71
C ASN A 27 11.62 -13.27 -14.07
N TYR A 28 11.83 -12.15 -13.39
CA TYR A 28 13.11 -11.79 -12.78
C TYR A 28 12.92 -11.15 -11.40
N HIS A 29 13.76 -11.48 -10.42
CA HIS A 29 13.89 -10.61 -9.24
C HIS A 29 14.43 -9.24 -9.68
N THR A 30 13.96 -8.16 -9.06
CA THR A 30 14.41 -6.81 -9.42
C THR A 30 15.94 -6.68 -9.36
N GLN A 31 16.58 -7.22 -8.32
CA GLN A 31 18.04 -7.21 -8.18
C GLN A 31 18.74 -7.99 -9.29
N CYS A 32 18.28 -9.21 -9.58
CA CYS A 32 18.88 -10.05 -10.62
C CYS A 32 18.71 -9.49 -12.03
N TYR A 33 17.63 -8.74 -12.29
CA TYR A 33 17.44 -8.04 -13.55
C TYR A 33 18.44 -6.89 -13.70
N ILE A 34 18.63 -6.07 -12.67
CA ILE A 34 19.60 -4.96 -12.66
C ILE A 34 21.02 -5.49 -12.87
N GLU A 35 21.40 -6.55 -12.17
CA GLU A 35 22.74 -7.15 -12.31
C GLU A 35 23.00 -7.70 -13.71
N LYS A 36 21.98 -8.28 -14.37
CA LYS A 36 22.13 -8.89 -15.70
C LYS A 36 22.06 -7.89 -16.84
N PHE A 37 21.18 -6.89 -16.74
CA PHE A 37 20.88 -5.97 -17.85
C PHE A 37 21.43 -4.55 -17.64
N GLY A 38 21.96 -4.23 -16.46
CA GLY A 38 22.66 -2.98 -16.15
C GLY A 38 21.78 -1.73 -16.05
N ASP A 39 20.57 -1.77 -16.62
CA ASP A 39 19.60 -0.69 -16.61
C ASP A 39 18.18 -1.24 -16.54
N ILE A 40 17.33 -0.66 -15.67
CA ILE A 40 15.90 -0.92 -15.73
C ILE A 40 15.32 -0.03 -16.81
N LYS A 41 15.25 -0.52 -18.04
CA LYS A 41 14.51 0.16 -19.11
C LYS A 41 13.06 0.31 -18.65
N GLN A 42 12.69 1.55 -18.35
CA GLN A 42 11.34 2.02 -18.02
C GLN A 42 10.48 1.00 -17.30
N ILE A 43 10.59 1.02 -15.98
CA ILE A 43 9.71 0.26 -15.09
C ILE A 43 8.25 0.56 -15.48
N GLU A 44 7.54 -0.43 -16.04
CA GLU A 44 6.07 -0.50 -16.04
C GLU A 44 5.56 -0.67 -14.59
N MET A 45 6.05 0.17 -13.67
CA MET A 45 5.67 0.24 -12.26
C MET A 45 4.30 0.88 -12.06
N LEU A 46 3.53 1.06 -13.15
CA LEU A 46 2.35 1.91 -13.15
C LEU A 46 1.07 1.20 -12.73
N GLU A 47 0.96 -0.13 -12.84
CA GLU A 47 -0.36 -0.77 -12.61
C GLU A 47 -0.47 -1.68 -11.40
N TYR A 48 0.56 -2.46 -11.04
CA TYR A 48 0.41 -3.37 -9.90
C TYR A 48 0.34 -2.66 -8.54
N LYS A 49 0.89 -1.44 -8.42
CA LYS A 49 0.90 -0.67 -7.17
C LYS A 49 -0.38 0.13 -6.90
N LYS A 50 -1.35 0.16 -7.83
CA LYS A 50 -2.58 0.94 -7.67
C LYS A 50 -3.65 0.23 -6.82
N ASN A 51 -3.60 -1.11 -6.74
CA ASN A 51 -4.60 -1.90 -6.02
C ASN A 51 -4.25 -2.14 -4.54
N ILE A 52 -2.97 -2.23 -4.16
CA ILE A 52 -2.58 -2.45 -2.75
C ILE A 52 -2.80 -1.17 -1.90
N LYS A 53 -2.79 0.01 -2.51
CA LYS A 53 -3.04 1.28 -1.78
C LYS A 53 -4.53 1.52 -1.50
N LYS A 54 -5.47 0.95 -2.25
CA LYS A 54 -6.91 1.19 -2.01
C LYS A 54 -7.41 0.54 -0.72
N ASP A 55 -6.93 -0.66 -0.37
CA ASP A 55 -7.38 -1.35 0.84
C ASP A 55 -6.81 -0.75 2.14
N LYS A 56 -5.59 -0.19 2.12
CA LYS A 56 -5.02 0.49 3.28
C LYS A 56 -5.59 1.90 3.50
N LEU A 57 -5.96 2.62 2.43
CA LEU A 57 -6.59 3.94 2.56
C LEU A 57 -8.00 3.85 3.16
N ASN A 58 -8.77 2.80 2.83
CA ASN A 58 -10.16 2.70 3.28
C ASN A 58 -10.30 2.31 4.77
N ARG A 59 -9.31 1.63 5.35
CA ARG A 59 -9.30 1.37 6.80
C ARG A 59 -8.84 2.59 7.61
N PHE A 60 -7.89 3.36 7.07
CA PHE A 60 -7.40 4.57 7.72
C PHE A 60 -8.46 5.69 7.72
N SER A 61 -9.27 5.79 6.66
CA SER A 61 -10.40 6.72 6.61
C SER A 61 -11.49 6.38 7.63
N ALA A 62 -11.86 5.10 7.77
CA ALA A 62 -12.91 4.69 8.72
C ALA A 62 -12.53 4.96 10.18
N PHE A 63 -11.26 4.73 10.56
CA PHE A 63 -10.78 5.01 11.92
C PHE A 63 -10.77 6.51 12.23
N ASN A 64 -10.36 7.33 11.26
CA ASN A 64 -10.36 8.79 11.41
C ASN A 64 -11.78 9.37 11.53
N VAL A 65 -12.75 8.82 10.80
CA VAL A 65 -14.15 9.24 10.90
C VAL A 65 -14.74 8.87 12.27
N LEU A 66 -14.52 7.65 12.76
CA LEU A 66 -14.97 7.24 14.10
C LEU A 66 -14.35 8.10 15.21
N PHE A 67 -13.06 8.42 15.10
CA PHE A 67 -12.37 9.29 16.04
C PHE A 67 -13.00 10.70 16.08
N LEU A 68 -13.31 11.28 14.91
CA LEU A 68 -13.99 12.58 14.82
C LEU A 68 -15.36 12.56 15.49
N PHE A 69 -16.16 11.51 15.27
CA PHE A 69 -17.47 11.36 15.93
C PHE A 69 -17.36 11.30 17.46
N MET A 70 -16.40 10.54 18.00
CA MET A 70 -16.18 10.44 19.44
C MET A 70 -15.74 11.79 20.04
N LEU A 71 -14.92 12.55 19.30
CA LEU A 71 -14.49 13.89 19.72
C LEU A 71 -15.67 14.87 19.82
N VAL A 72 -16.56 14.87 18.82
CA VAL A 72 -17.75 15.73 18.82
C VAL A 72 -18.67 15.40 19.99
N ILE A 73 -18.93 14.11 20.26
CA ILE A 73 -19.74 13.68 21.40
C ILE A 73 -19.11 14.14 22.72
N SER A 74 -17.78 13.99 22.87
CA SER A 74 -17.07 14.44 24.07
C SER A 74 -17.20 15.94 24.31
N ILE A 75 -17.12 16.75 23.25
CA ILE A 75 -17.27 18.20 23.34
C ILE A 75 -18.71 18.57 23.77
N ILE A 76 -19.72 17.92 23.18
CA ILE A 76 -21.14 18.16 23.52
C ILE A 76 -21.41 17.81 24.98
N VAL A 77 -20.93 16.65 25.46
CA VAL A 77 -21.10 16.23 26.85
C VAL A 77 -20.42 17.20 27.81
N MET A 78 -19.20 17.65 27.49
CA MET A 78 -18.48 18.62 28.33
C MET A 78 -19.18 19.98 28.36
N ALA A 79 -19.69 20.46 27.21
CA ALA A 79 -20.46 21.69 27.15
C ALA A 79 -21.77 21.59 27.95
N ALA A 80 -22.50 20.48 27.81
CA ALA A 80 -23.73 20.22 28.58
C ALA A 80 -23.45 20.17 30.09
N TYR A 81 -22.34 19.55 30.51
CA TYR A 81 -21.93 19.51 31.91
C TYR A 81 -21.58 20.90 32.45
N ILE A 82 -20.86 21.73 31.70
CA ILE A 82 -20.54 23.11 32.08
C ILE A 82 -21.83 23.92 32.25
N ILE A 83 -22.75 23.84 31.30
CA ILE A 83 -24.03 24.57 31.38
C ILE A 83 -24.83 24.09 32.59
N TYR A 84 -24.94 22.78 32.82
CA TYR A 84 -25.61 22.23 33.99
C TYR A 84 -24.99 22.70 35.31
N SER A 85 -23.65 22.76 35.38
CA SER A 85 -22.92 23.26 36.55
C SER A 85 -23.00 24.77 36.76
N LEU A 86 -23.36 25.55 35.74
CA LEU A 86 -23.56 27.00 35.84
C LEU A 86 -25.00 27.36 36.18
N VAL A 87 -25.95 26.50 35.81
CA VAL A 87 -27.39 26.68 36.08
C VAL A 87 -27.77 26.16 37.47
N ARG A 88 -26.99 25.23 38.03
CA ARG A 88 -27.13 24.74 39.41
C ARG A 88 -26.28 25.56 40.37
#